data_AF-A0A7R9UXC1-F1
#
_entry.id   AF-A0A7R9UXC1-F1
#
_cell.length_a   1.000
_cell.length_b   1.000
_cell.length_c   1.000
_cell.angle_alpha   90.00
_cell.angle_beta   90.00
_cell.angle_gamma   90.00
#
_symmetry.space_group_name_H-M   'P 1'
#
loop_
_entity.id
_entity.type
_entity.pdbx_description
1 polymer ?
#
loop_
_entity_poly.entity_id
_entity_poly.type
_entity_poly.pdbx_seq_one_letter_code
_entity_poly.pdbx_strand_id
1 'polypeptide(L)'
;RARARDTRAQVLDISADKINKPYLPLAKGEFSREQGIAICVACLVVGLALGFAPATPLASAPLKATLLGSTLLGTAYSMPPLRLKRFPLLASLCITSVRGALVNWGFFAHAASVVYGLGAPSSSAAAAAAAFRCGCATAFFLLFGVVIALLKDIPDVAGDRAVGTATYSLRFGRARVFAVATALLQLAYAAVALALGAA
;
A
#
# COMPACT_ATOMS: atom_id res chain seq x y z
N ARG A 1 -1.71 10.50 15.05
CA ARG A 1 -2.98 10.52 14.29
C ARG A 1 -2.78 9.78 12.96
N ALA A 2 -2.85 8.45 12.93
CA ALA A 2 -2.79 7.66 11.68
C ALA A 2 -4.22 7.57 11.10
N ARG A 3 -4.59 8.51 10.22
CA ARG A 3 -6.00 8.79 9.87
C ARG A 3 -6.46 8.31 8.49
N ALA A 4 -5.71 7.47 7.78
CA ALA A 4 -6.11 7.01 6.46
C ALA A 4 -6.17 5.48 6.39
N ARG A 5 -7.34 4.91 6.69
CA ARG A 5 -7.71 3.56 6.28
C ARG A 5 -8.54 3.67 5.01
N ASP A 6 -8.17 2.91 3.99
CA ASP A 6 -8.87 2.85 2.71
C ASP A 6 -10.39 2.65 2.92
N THR A 7 -11.21 3.52 2.32
CA THR A 7 -12.68 3.49 2.40
C THR A 7 -13.22 2.15 1.92
N ARG A 8 -12.57 1.52 0.93
CA ARG A 8 -12.96 0.19 0.42
C ARG A 8 -12.83 -0.88 1.49
N ALA A 9 -11.78 -0.82 2.31
CA ALA A 9 -11.59 -1.74 3.41
C ALA A 9 -12.62 -1.51 4.52
N GLN A 10 -12.97 -0.25 4.81
CA GLN A 10 -13.96 0.10 5.84
C GLN A 10 -15.35 -0.46 5.51
N VAL A 11 -15.80 -0.36 4.26
CA VAL A 11 -17.11 -0.89 3.80
C VAL A 11 -17.27 -2.39 4.09
N LEU A 12 -16.16 -3.14 4.11
CA LEU A 12 -16.16 -4.60 4.28
C LEU A 12 -15.80 -5.06 5.71
N ASP A 13 -15.28 -4.15 6.54
CA ASP A 13 -14.80 -4.45 7.90
C ASP A 13 -15.56 -3.68 8.99
N ILE A 14 -16.77 -3.17 8.69
CA ILE A 14 -17.56 -2.34 9.63
C ILE A 14 -17.69 -2.99 11.02
N SER A 15 -17.94 -4.31 11.10
CA SER A 15 -18.09 -5.01 12.37
C SER A 15 -16.79 -5.07 13.19
N ALA A 16 -15.66 -5.36 12.55
CA ALA A 16 -14.34 -5.33 13.20
C ALA A 16 -13.95 -3.91 13.59
N ASP A 17 -14.28 -2.93 12.74
CA ASP A 17 -13.91 -1.53 12.92
C ASP A 17 -14.73 -0.85 14.01
N LYS A 18 -15.95 -1.30 14.29
CA LYS A 18 -16.70 -0.88 15.49
C LYS A 18 -15.96 -1.22 16.79
N ILE A 19 -15.17 -2.28 16.81
CA ILE A 19 -14.37 -2.69 17.98
C ILE A 19 -13.04 -1.94 18.00
N ASN A 20 -12.28 -2.02 16.90
CA ASN A 20 -10.89 -1.52 16.87
C ASN A 20 -10.79 -0.01 16.66
N LYS A 21 -11.70 0.55 15.87
CA LYS A 21 -11.63 1.92 15.33
C LYS A 21 -13.03 2.57 15.28
N PRO A 22 -13.72 2.69 16.44
CA PRO A 22 -15.09 3.19 16.50
C PRO A 22 -15.24 4.64 16.01
N TYR A 23 -14.12 5.37 15.92
CA TYR A 23 -14.07 6.74 15.42
C TYR A 23 -14.13 6.85 13.89
N LEU A 24 -14.05 5.75 13.13
CA LEU A 24 -14.12 5.79 11.66
C LEU A 24 -15.55 6.14 11.20
N PRO A 25 -15.71 6.95 10.12
CA PRO A 25 -17.04 7.43 9.70
C PRO A 25 -18.08 6.33 9.48
N LEU A 26 -17.68 5.21 8.85
CA LEU A 26 -18.56 4.06 8.62
C LEU A 26 -18.84 3.23 9.89
N ALA A 27 -17.87 3.13 10.80
CA ALA A 27 -18.05 2.42 12.07
C ALA A 27 -18.95 3.21 13.03
N LYS A 28 -18.80 4.54 13.03
CA LYS A 28 -19.58 5.50 13.81
C LYS A 28 -21.00 5.71 13.24
N GLY A 29 -21.22 5.37 11.98
CA GLY A 29 -22.50 5.58 11.29
C GLY A 29 -22.70 7.01 10.76
N GLU A 30 -21.63 7.82 10.69
CA GLU A 30 -21.68 9.14 10.03
C GLU A 30 -21.88 9.00 8.52
N PHE A 31 -21.36 7.91 7.94
CA PHE A 31 -21.64 7.51 6.57
C PHE A 31 -22.40 6.19 6.52
N SER A 32 -23.36 6.11 5.59
CA SER A 32 -24.00 4.86 5.21
C SER A 32 -23.03 3.98 4.40
N ARG A 33 -23.30 2.68 4.33
CA ARG A 33 -22.51 1.74 3.53
C ARG A 33 -22.50 2.12 2.05
N GLU A 34 -23.63 2.60 1.55
CA GLU A 34 -23.84 3.05 0.17
C GLU A 34 -22.99 4.28 -0.13
N GLN A 35 -22.92 5.25 0.79
CA GLN A 35 -22.03 6.40 0.67
C GLN A 35 -20.56 5.98 0.62
N GLY A 36 -20.15 5.04 1.47
CA GLY A 36 -18.80 4.48 1.44
C GLY A 36 -18.47 3.82 0.09
N ILE A 37 -19.41 3.05 -0.47
CA ILE A 37 -19.26 2.44 -1.80
C ILE A 37 -19.19 3.52 -2.88
N ALA A 38 -20.08 4.52 -2.84
CA ALA A 38 -20.12 5.61 -3.82
C ALA A 38 -18.80 6.36 -3.85
N ILE A 39 -18.21 6.68 -2.68
CA ILE A 39 -16.87 7.30 -2.60
C ILE A 39 -15.81 6.41 -3.24
N CYS A 40 -15.81 5.10 -2.94
CA CYS A 40 -14.85 4.16 -3.52
C CYS A 40 -14.95 4.10 -5.05
N VAL A 41 -16.17 4.03 -5.57
CA VAL A 41 -16.43 3.98 -7.01
C VAL A 41 -16.06 5.31 -7.67
N ALA A 42 -16.43 6.44 -7.06
CA ALA A 42 -16.08 7.76 -7.57
C ALA A 42 -14.56 7.96 -7.65
N CYS A 43 -13.82 7.64 -6.58
CA CYS A 43 -12.35 7.71 -6.59
C CYS A 43 -11.74 6.79 -7.66
N LEU A 44 -12.29 5.59 -7.85
CA LEU A 44 -11.82 4.66 -8.87
C LEU A 44 -12.08 5.21 -10.28
N VAL A 45 -13.30 5.69 -10.56
CA VAL A 45 -13.69 6.25 -11.85
C VAL A 45 -12.85 7.47 -12.18
N VAL A 46 -12.70 8.41 -11.23
CA VAL A 46 -11.87 9.62 -11.43
C VAL A 46 -10.40 9.23 -11.67
N GLY A 47 -9.84 8.31 -10.88
CA GLY A 47 -8.46 7.85 -11.05
C GLY A 47 -8.22 7.20 -12.42
N LEU A 48 -9.13 6.34 -12.87
CA LEU A 48 -9.05 5.72 -14.19
C LEU A 48 -9.28 6.74 -15.31
N ALA A 49 -10.25 7.65 -15.17
CA ALA A 49 -10.50 8.69 -16.15
C ALA A 49 -9.26 9.55 -16.35
N LEU A 50 -8.59 9.98 -15.27
CA LEU A 50 -7.35 10.76 -15.36
C LEU A 50 -6.20 9.97 -16.03
N GLY A 51 -6.06 8.68 -15.73
CA GLY A 51 -5.00 7.84 -16.30
C GLY A 51 -5.25 7.40 -17.75
N PHE A 52 -6.50 7.41 -18.22
CA PHE A 52 -6.89 6.96 -19.55
C PHE A 52 -7.41 8.07 -20.47
N ALA A 53 -7.56 9.29 -19.98
CA ALA A 53 -8.01 10.44 -20.77
C ALA A 53 -7.07 10.67 -21.98
N PRO A 54 -7.59 10.61 -23.22
CA PRO A 54 -6.79 10.86 -24.41
C PRO A 54 -6.22 12.29 -24.40
N ALA A 55 -5.06 12.48 -25.02
CA ALA A 55 -4.35 13.76 -25.12
C ALA A 55 -3.87 14.39 -23.79
N THR A 56 -3.77 13.63 -22.70
CA THR A 56 -3.13 14.09 -21.45
C THR A 56 -1.72 13.52 -21.30
N PRO A 57 -0.76 14.25 -20.70
CA PRO A 57 0.56 13.71 -20.35
C PRO A 57 0.45 12.57 -19.33
N LEU A 58 -0.67 12.48 -18.61
CA LEU A 58 -0.98 11.43 -17.65
C LEU A 58 -1.26 10.07 -18.32
N ALA A 59 -1.60 10.03 -19.61
CA ALA A 59 -2.02 8.82 -20.30
C ALA A 59 -0.88 7.85 -20.68
N SER A 60 0.25 7.88 -19.96
CA SER A 60 1.39 6.99 -20.20
C SER A 60 1.06 5.51 -19.89
N ALA A 61 1.64 4.58 -20.66
CA ALA A 61 1.55 3.15 -20.40
C ALA A 61 1.96 2.73 -18.95
N PRO A 62 3.08 3.21 -18.37
CA PRO A 62 3.45 2.84 -17.01
C PRO A 62 2.45 3.32 -15.95
N LEU A 63 1.89 4.53 -16.09
CA LEU A 63 0.87 5.01 -15.14
C LEU A 63 -0.40 4.17 -15.24
N LYS A 64 -0.86 3.85 -16.45
CA LYS A 64 -2.01 2.94 -16.67
C LYS A 64 -1.80 1.58 -16.04
N ALA A 65 -0.62 0.97 -16.24
CA ALA A 65 -0.27 -0.31 -15.63
C ALA A 65 -0.26 -0.23 -14.09
N THR A 66 0.26 0.87 -13.54
CA THR A 66 0.30 1.13 -12.09
C THR A 66 -1.11 1.23 -11.51
N LEU A 67 -1.98 2.03 -12.14
CA LEU A 67 -3.37 2.22 -11.71
C LEU A 67 -4.18 0.92 -11.76
N LEU A 68 -4.05 0.16 -12.86
CA LEU A 68 -4.70 -1.14 -13.00
C LEU A 68 -4.17 -2.14 -11.97
N GLY A 69 -2.85 -2.26 -11.85
CA GLY A 69 -2.19 -3.16 -10.89
C GLY A 69 -2.59 -2.85 -9.45
N SER A 70 -2.58 -1.57 -9.04
CA SER A 70 -2.95 -1.17 -7.69
C SER A 70 -4.43 -1.42 -7.41
N THR A 71 -5.28 -1.20 -8.41
CA THR A 71 -6.71 -1.46 -8.32
C THR A 71 -6.99 -2.95 -8.17
N LEU A 72 -6.38 -3.78 -9.01
CA LEU A 72 -6.54 -5.25 -8.98
C LEU A 72 -6.04 -5.83 -7.66
N LEU A 73 -4.83 -5.45 -7.21
CA LEU A 73 -4.28 -5.91 -5.93
C LEU A 73 -5.11 -5.42 -4.74
N GLY A 74 -5.54 -4.15 -4.74
CA GLY A 74 -6.42 -3.62 -3.69
C GLY A 74 -7.80 -4.31 -3.66
N THR A 75 -8.32 -4.70 -4.82
CA THR A 75 -9.56 -5.47 -4.93
C THR A 75 -9.37 -6.89 -4.41
N ALA A 76 -8.34 -7.61 -4.86
CA ALA A 76 -8.01 -8.95 -4.38
C ALA A 76 -7.76 -8.98 -2.86
N TYR A 77 -7.13 -7.93 -2.33
CA TYR A 77 -6.87 -7.79 -0.90
C TYR A 77 -8.16 -7.72 -0.05
N SER A 78 -9.14 -6.92 -0.48
CA SER A 78 -10.32 -6.58 0.32
C SER A 78 -11.58 -7.38 -0.01
N MET A 79 -11.82 -7.71 -1.28
CA MET A 79 -13.11 -8.25 -1.77
C MET A 79 -13.13 -9.77 -1.92
N PRO A 80 -14.30 -10.42 -1.72
CA PRO A 80 -14.52 -11.81 -2.14
C PRO A 80 -14.36 -11.98 -3.66
N PRO A 81 -13.95 -13.17 -4.15
CA PRO A 81 -13.68 -14.40 -3.39
C PRO A 81 -12.30 -14.44 -2.71
N LEU A 82 -11.32 -13.66 -3.18
CA LEU A 82 -9.92 -13.78 -2.74
C LEU A 82 -9.70 -13.30 -1.30
N ARG A 83 -10.12 -12.07 -0.98
CA ARG A 83 -9.98 -11.41 0.33
C ARG A 83 -8.63 -11.75 1.00
N LEU A 84 -7.53 -11.47 0.29
CA LEU A 84 -6.16 -11.92 0.65
C LEU A 84 -5.74 -11.51 2.06
N LYS A 85 -6.34 -10.44 2.61
CA LYS A 85 -6.10 -9.97 3.98
C LYS A 85 -6.38 -11.03 5.07
N ARG A 86 -7.12 -12.10 4.76
CA ARG A 86 -7.34 -13.26 5.64
C ARG A 86 -6.07 -14.05 5.93
N PHE A 87 -5.09 -13.99 5.03
CA PHE A 87 -3.82 -14.69 5.16
C PHE A 87 -2.71 -13.68 5.49
N PRO A 88 -2.06 -13.76 6.67
CA PRO A 88 -1.07 -12.76 7.10
C PRO A 88 0.06 -12.51 6.08
N LEU A 89 0.54 -13.58 5.47
CA LEU A 89 1.63 -13.53 4.48
C LEU A 89 1.17 -12.84 3.19
N LEU A 90 0.03 -13.22 2.64
CA LEU A 90 -0.51 -12.59 1.42
C LEU A 90 -0.93 -11.13 1.67
N ALA A 91 -1.43 -10.83 2.87
CA ALA A 91 -1.74 -9.46 3.28
C ALA A 91 -0.47 -8.58 3.26
N SER A 92 0.61 -9.09 3.85
CA SER A 92 1.90 -8.39 3.93
C SER A 92 2.53 -8.23 2.55
N LEU A 93 2.50 -9.28 1.73
CA LEU A 93 2.96 -9.23 0.33
C LEU A 93 2.16 -8.22 -0.48
N CYS A 94 0.83 -8.19 -0.38
CA CYS A 94 0.01 -7.24 -1.13
C CYS A 94 0.33 -5.78 -0.75
N ILE A 95 0.43 -5.49 0.55
CA ILE A 95 0.76 -4.13 1.03
C ILE A 95 2.13 -3.71 0.54
N THR A 96 3.11 -4.60 0.66
CA THR A 96 4.50 -4.37 0.30
C THR A 96 4.67 -4.25 -1.22
N SER A 97 4.00 -5.09 -2.02
CA SER A 97 4.02 -5.00 -3.48
C SER A 97 3.42 -3.69 -3.98
N VAL A 98 2.28 -3.25 -3.44
CA VAL A 98 1.66 -2.00 -3.89
C VAL A 98 2.47 -0.78 -3.42
N ARG A 99 2.75 -0.67 -2.12
CA ARG A 99 3.39 0.53 -1.54
C ARG A 99 4.90 0.57 -1.75
N GLY A 100 5.54 -0.59 -1.78
CA GLY A 100 6.99 -0.73 -1.88
C GLY A 100 7.50 -0.83 -3.32
N ALA A 101 6.82 -1.58 -4.19
CA ALA A 101 7.29 -1.79 -5.56
C ALA A 101 6.47 -1.03 -6.61
N LEU A 102 5.19 -1.37 -6.75
CA LEU A 102 4.36 -0.97 -7.88
C LEU A 102 4.26 0.55 -8.02
N VAL A 103 4.00 1.26 -6.91
CA VAL A 103 3.92 2.73 -6.91
C VAL A 103 5.29 3.33 -7.23
N ASN A 104 6.37 2.91 -6.56
CA ASN A 104 7.69 3.50 -6.78
C ASN A 104 8.18 3.34 -8.22
N TRP A 105 8.16 2.12 -8.74
CA TRP A 105 8.57 1.84 -10.12
C TRP A 105 7.61 2.43 -11.14
N GLY A 106 6.30 2.39 -10.86
CA GLY A 106 5.26 2.91 -11.71
C GLY A 106 5.38 4.41 -11.97
N PHE A 107 5.52 5.19 -10.89
CA PHE A 107 5.70 6.64 -10.97
C PHE A 107 7.07 7.01 -11.53
N PHE A 108 8.13 6.27 -11.21
CA PHE A 108 9.44 6.45 -11.83
C PHE A 108 9.38 6.26 -13.35
N ALA A 109 8.79 5.16 -13.82
CA ALA A 109 8.64 4.89 -15.25
C ALA A 109 7.74 5.91 -15.95
N HIS A 110 6.68 6.38 -15.29
CA HIS A 110 5.85 7.48 -15.78
C HIS A 110 6.69 8.75 -15.98
N ALA A 111 7.42 9.20 -14.95
CA ALA A 111 8.28 10.36 -15.05
C ALA A 111 9.37 10.20 -16.13
N ALA A 112 10.01 9.02 -16.21
CA ALA A 112 10.99 8.72 -17.24
C ALA A 112 10.42 8.86 -18.66
N SER A 113 9.22 8.31 -18.90
CA SER A 113 8.59 8.33 -20.22
C SER A 113 8.04 9.71 -20.63
N VAL A 114 7.49 10.48 -19.69
CA VAL A 114 6.77 11.73 -20.00
C VAL A 114 7.63 12.98 -19.82
N VAL A 115 8.42 13.04 -18.75
CA VAL A 115 9.21 14.24 -18.41
C VAL A 115 10.55 14.24 -19.12
N TYR A 116 11.21 13.08 -19.19
CA TYR A 116 12.55 12.97 -19.75
C TYR A 116 12.57 12.48 -21.20
N GLY A 117 11.40 12.12 -21.77
CA GLY A 117 11.30 11.57 -23.13
C GLY A 117 12.09 10.27 -23.33
N LEU A 118 12.48 9.61 -22.24
CA LEU A 118 13.23 8.36 -22.25
C LEU A 118 12.22 7.23 -22.48
N GLY A 119 11.86 6.99 -23.75
CA GLY A 119 11.16 5.77 -24.14
C GLY A 119 12.05 4.56 -23.85
N ALA A 120 11.64 3.71 -22.91
CA ALA A 120 12.46 2.65 -22.28
C ALA A 120 13.75 3.22 -21.64
N PRO A 121 14.39 2.53 -20.66
CA PRO A 121 15.65 3.02 -20.11
C PRO A 121 16.70 3.05 -21.23
N SER A 122 16.93 4.25 -21.76
CA SER A 122 18.06 4.55 -22.62
C SER A 122 19.32 4.10 -21.89
N SER A 123 20.25 3.42 -22.58
CA SER A 123 21.44 2.79 -22.00
C SER A 123 22.51 3.77 -21.47
N SER A 124 22.09 5.00 -21.11
CA SER A 124 22.97 6.02 -20.56
C SER A 124 23.31 5.74 -19.09
N ALA A 125 24.53 6.10 -18.69
CA ALA A 125 24.96 6.02 -17.29
C ALA A 125 24.04 6.82 -16.35
N ALA A 126 23.46 7.92 -16.83
CA ALA A 126 22.51 8.73 -16.07
C ALA A 126 21.18 7.98 -15.80
N ALA A 127 20.66 7.25 -16.78
CA ALA A 127 19.45 6.44 -16.62
C ALA A 127 19.69 5.25 -15.67
N ALA A 128 20.86 4.59 -15.77
CA ALA A 128 21.25 3.53 -14.85
C ALA A 128 21.37 4.05 -13.41
N ALA A 129 21.99 5.22 -13.20
CA ALA A 129 22.08 5.85 -11.88
C ALA A 129 20.70 6.23 -11.32
N ALA A 130 19.79 6.75 -12.14
CA ALA A 130 18.43 7.07 -11.72
C ALA A 130 17.63 5.81 -11.34
N ALA A 131 17.73 4.74 -12.13
CA ALA A 131 17.11 3.46 -11.84
C ALA A 131 17.67 2.83 -10.56
N PHE A 132 19.00 2.94 -10.32
CA PHE A 132 19.63 2.48 -9.09
C PHE A 132 19.08 3.22 -7.87
N ARG A 133 18.99 4.57 -7.91
CA ARG A 133 18.39 5.36 -6.82
C ARG A 133 16.93 4.99 -6.57
N CYS A 134 16.15 4.78 -7.64
CA CYS A 134 14.78 4.28 -7.52
C CYS A 134 14.74 2.89 -6.87
N GLY A 135 15.66 2.00 -7.24
CA GLY A 135 15.82 0.68 -6.63
C GLY A 135 16.13 0.74 -5.14
N CYS A 136 17.04 1.62 -4.71
CA CYS A 136 17.34 1.84 -3.29
C CYS A 136 16.10 2.36 -2.53
N ALA A 137 15.39 3.35 -3.07
CA ALA A 137 14.16 3.86 -2.48
C ALA A 137 13.07 2.77 -2.39
N THR A 138 12.92 1.98 -3.45
CA THR A 138 12.01 0.83 -3.51
C THR A 138 12.34 -0.19 -2.43
N ALA A 139 13.62 -0.56 -2.26
CA ALA A 139 14.07 -1.49 -1.22
C ALA A 139 13.73 -0.98 0.18
N PHE A 140 13.95 0.31 0.44
CA PHE A 140 13.54 0.94 1.69
C PHE A 140 12.02 0.86 1.91
N PHE A 141 11.21 1.25 0.92
CA PHE A 141 9.75 1.21 1.03
C PHE A 141 9.17 -0.21 1.08
N LEU A 142 9.86 -1.21 0.53
CA LEU A 142 9.49 -2.62 0.69
C LEU A 142 9.62 -3.05 2.15
N LEU A 143 10.77 -2.79 2.77
CA LEU A 143 10.98 -3.08 4.19
C LEU A 143 10.02 -2.28 5.09
N PHE A 144 9.82 -1.00 4.78
CA PHE A 144 8.86 -0.16 5.49
C PHE A 144 7.42 -0.65 5.31
N GLY A 145 7.07 -1.18 4.14
CA GLY A 145 5.78 -1.81 3.86
C GLY A 145 5.51 -3.03 4.75
N VAL A 146 6.52 -3.87 4.98
CA VAL A 146 6.47 -4.99 5.94
C VAL A 146 6.23 -4.48 7.37
N VAL A 147 6.96 -3.45 7.79
CA VAL A 147 6.78 -2.82 9.11
C VAL A 147 5.36 -2.30 9.28
N ILE A 148 4.81 -1.58 8.29
CA ILE A 148 3.42 -1.11 8.31
C ILE A 148 2.45 -2.30 8.40
N ALA A 149 2.68 -3.36 7.63
CA ALA A 149 1.82 -4.55 7.64
C ALA A 149 1.78 -5.23 9.01
N LEU A 150 2.90 -5.26 9.74
CA LEU A 150 2.97 -5.80 11.10
C LEU A 150 2.31 -4.86 12.13
N LEU A 151 2.66 -3.57 12.09
CA LEU A 151 2.20 -2.59 13.07
C LEU A 151 0.70 -2.32 12.97
N LYS A 152 0.11 -2.38 11.76
CA LYS A 152 -1.33 -2.12 11.58
C LYS A 152 -2.20 -3.12 12.34
N ASP A 153 -1.74 -4.37 12.50
CA ASP A 153 -2.51 -5.47 13.08
C ASP A 153 -2.43 -5.50 14.62
N ILE A 154 -1.47 -4.80 15.22
CA ILE A 154 -1.31 -4.74 16.69
C ILE A 154 -2.54 -4.15 17.39
N PRO A 155 -3.05 -2.96 17.01
CA PRO A 155 -4.28 -2.42 17.61
C PRO A 155 -5.53 -3.19 17.19
N ASP A 156 -5.49 -3.95 16.09
CA ASP A 156 -6.68 -4.58 15.50
C ASP A 156 -7.02 -5.97 16.10
N VAL A 157 -6.20 -6.48 17.03
CA VAL A 157 -6.32 -7.82 17.63
C VAL A 157 -7.71 -8.12 18.20
N ALA A 158 -8.40 -7.15 18.82
CA ALA A 158 -9.71 -7.39 19.45
C ALA A 158 -10.80 -7.66 18.41
N GLY A 159 -10.92 -6.79 17.41
CA GLY A 159 -11.86 -6.96 16.29
C GLY A 159 -11.48 -8.12 15.38
N ASP A 160 -10.19 -8.35 15.13
CA ASP A 160 -9.73 -9.49 14.31
C ASP A 160 -10.11 -10.82 14.95
N ARG A 161 -10.00 -10.93 16.28
CA ARG A 161 -10.43 -12.11 17.05
C ARG A 161 -11.94 -12.31 16.95
N ALA A 162 -12.72 -11.24 17.09
CA ALA A 162 -14.18 -11.30 17.03
C ALA A 162 -14.71 -11.75 15.66
N VAL A 163 -14.00 -11.42 14.57
CA VAL A 163 -14.39 -11.75 13.20
C VAL A 163 -13.62 -12.97 12.64
N GLY A 164 -12.81 -13.64 13.47
CA GLY A 164 -12.08 -14.86 13.11
C GLY A 164 -10.96 -14.67 12.07
N THR A 165 -10.40 -13.46 11.98
CA THR A 165 -9.29 -13.18 11.05
C THR A 165 -7.96 -13.54 11.70
N ALA A 166 -7.17 -14.39 11.05
CA ALA A 166 -5.86 -14.76 11.55
C ALA A 166 -4.82 -13.71 11.14
N THR A 167 -4.28 -12.95 12.11
CA THR A 167 -3.18 -11.98 11.90
C THR A 167 -1.91 -12.39 12.65
N TYR A 168 -0.76 -11.81 12.31
CA TYR A 168 0.51 -12.08 13.00
C TYR A 168 0.42 -11.76 14.51
N SER A 169 -0.23 -10.64 14.85
CA SER A 169 -0.44 -10.20 16.23
C SER A 169 -1.32 -11.16 17.04
N LEU A 170 -2.25 -11.87 16.40
CA LEU A 170 -3.05 -12.91 17.05
C LEU A 170 -2.28 -14.22 17.25
N ARG A 171 -1.41 -14.60 16.31
CA ARG A 171 -0.65 -15.86 16.36
C ARG A 171 0.57 -15.80 17.28
N PHE A 172 1.33 -14.70 17.22
CA PHE A 172 2.61 -14.57 17.91
C PHE A 172 2.58 -13.60 19.10
N GLY A 173 1.46 -12.89 19.27
CA GLY A 173 1.27 -11.92 20.35
C GLY A 173 1.77 -10.52 19.99
N ARG A 174 1.09 -9.50 20.55
CA ARG A 174 1.34 -8.08 20.28
C ARG A 174 2.79 -7.65 20.57
N ALA A 175 3.34 -8.06 21.72
CA ALA A 175 4.67 -7.63 22.16
C ALA A 175 5.79 -8.14 21.23
N ARG A 176 5.72 -9.41 20.80
CA ARG A 176 6.72 -9.99 19.88
C ARG A 176 6.64 -9.34 18.50
N VAL A 177 5.43 -9.16 17.96
CA VAL A 177 5.25 -8.49 16.66
C VAL A 177 5.72 -7.04 16.71
N PHE A 178 5.46 -6.32 17.80
CA PHE A 178 5.98 -4.98 18.01
C PHE A 178 7.51 -4.95 18.01
N ALA A 179 8.15 -5.81 18.80
CA ALA A 179 9.61 -5.90 18.87
C ALA A 179 10.25 -6.19 17.50
N VAL A 180 9.70 -7.15 16.74
CA VAL A 180 10.16 -7.46 15.38
C VAL A 180 9.98 -6.27 14.45
N ALA A 181 8.82 -5.61 14.46
CA ALA A 181 8.57 -4.45 13.61
C ALA A 181 9.51 -3.28 13.93
N THR A 182 9.78 -3.03 15.21
CA THR A 182 10.74 -2.00 15.65
C THR A 182 12.17 -2.36 15.25
N ALA A 183 12.59 -3.61 15.41
CA ALA A 183 13.93 -4.06 14.99
C ALA A 183 14.13 -3.93 13.48
N LEU A 184 13.14 -4.33 12.67
CA LEU A 184 13.16 -4.15 11.20
C LEU A 184 13.25 -2.67 10.82
N LEU A 185 12.53 -1.80 11.53
CA LEU A 185 12.57 -0.36 11.29
C LEU A 185 13.94 0.24 11.65
N GLN A 186 14.52 -0.16 12.78
CA GLN A 186 15.87 0.26 13.18
C GLN A 186 16.91 -0.19 12.16
N LEU A 187 16.83 -1.44 11.69
CA LEU A 187 17.69 -1.97 10.65
C LEU A 187 17.56 -1.17 9.34
N ALA A 188 16.33 -0.82 8.95
CA ALA A 188 16.08 -0.01 7.76
C ALA A 188 16.79 1.35 7.85
N TYR A 189 16.64 2.05 8.97
CA TYR A 189 17.29 3.35 9.17
C TYR A 189 18.81 3.23 9.31
N ALA A 190 19.31 2.21 10.00
CA ALA A 190 20.74 1.96 10.11
C ALA A 190 21.38 1.68 8.74
N ALA A 191 20.73 0.89 7.89
CA ALA A 191 21.19 0.62 6.53
C ALA A 191 21.26 1.91 5.69
N VAL A 192 20.26 2.79 5.80
CA VAL A 192 20.27 4.10 5.13
C VAL A 192 21.38 4.99 5.68
N ALA A 193 21.54 5.06 7.00
CA ALA A 193 22.58 5.88 7.63
C ALA A 193 24.00 5.41 7.23
N LEU A 194 24.23 4.09 7.16
CA LEU A 194 25.49 3.53 6.68
C LEU A 194 25.71 3.82 5.19
N ALA A 195 24.68 3.67 4.36
CA ALA A 195 24.78 3.97 2.93
C ALA A 195 25.06 5.46 2.66
N LEU A 196 24.53 6.37 3.48
CA LEU A 196 24.78 7.81 3.38
C LEU A 196 26.10 8.24 4.02
N GLY A 197 26.53 7.59 5.10
CA GLY A 197 27.79 7.88 5.79
C GLY A 197 29.03 7.25 5.13
N ALA A 198 28.83 6.28 4.24
CA ALA A 198 29.86 5.68 3.40
C ALA A 198 30.00 6.36 2.01
N ALA A 199 29.17 7.37 1.73
CA ALA A 199 29.17 8.17 0.51
C ALA A 199 29.82 9.54 0.74
#